data_AF-A0A930Z4T9-F1
#
_entry.id   AF-A0A930Z4T9-F1
#
_cell.length_a   1.000
_cell.length_b   1.000
_cell.length_c   1.000
_cell.angle_alpha   90.00
_cell.angle_beta   90.00
_cell.angle_gamma   90.00
#
_symmetry.space_group_name_H-M   'P 1'
#
loop_
_entity.id
_entity.type
_entity.pdbx_description
1 polymer ?
#
loop_
_entity_poly.entity_id
_entity_poly.type
_entity_poly.pdbx_seq_one_letter_code
_entity_poly.pdbx_strand_id
1 'polypeptide(L)'
;MIFWPGTASAHAFLVTTNPEAGSRLSVAPPLLTLRFSEAVNLADSRISVTVLGQVNSLPLELKGPRVTIRANLPATESGIYEVNWQTSSSDDGHVTEGNFAFAVGSVTGSIPGVATHSPAPNTVLVAANWLFFVGLALAAGGLVTALFVDRSVAPQSTVIRVAYWRPSVPR
;
A
#
# COMPACT_ATOMS: atom_id res chain seq x y z
N MET A 1 4.76 32.78 -8.08
CA MET A 1 3.44 32.14 -8.03
C MET A 1 3.61 30.85 -7.24
N ILE A 2 3.08 30.77 -6.02
CA ILE A 2 3.14 29.54 -5.22
C ILE A 2 1.85 28.78 -5.52
N PHE A 3 1.97 27.61 -6.14
CA PHE A 3 0.85 26.69 -6.31
C PHE A 3 0.68 25.93 -5.01
N TRP A 4 -0.45 26.13 -4.34
CA TRP A 4 -0.81 25.33 -3.18
C TRP A 4 -1.09 23.91 -3.67
N PRO A 5 -0.47 22.86 -3.11
CA PRO A 5 -0.86 21.50 -3.45
C PRO A 5 -2.31 21.30 -3.01
N GLY A 6 -3.20 21.03 -3.97
CA GLY A 6 -4.54 20.56 -3.66
C GLY A 6 -4.46 19.21 -2.96
N THR A 7 -5.38 18.93 -2.04
CA THR A 7 -5.58 17.59 -1.50
C THR A 7 -6.05 16.67 -2.62
N ALA A 8 -5.15 15.85 -3.14
CA ALA A 8 -5.51 14.71 -3.99
C ALA A 8 -5.87 13.54 -3.07
N SER A 9 -7.11 13.05 -3.17
CA SER A 9 -7.50 11.78 -2.57
C SER A 9 -7.24 10.70 -3.60
N ALA A 10 -6.24 9.85 -3.37
CA ALA A 10 -5.93 8.75 -4.28
C ALA A 10 -6.35 7.38 -3.70
N HIS A 11 -6.85 7.33 -2.47
CA HIS A 11 -7.29 6.10 -1.83
C HIS A 11 -8.71 5.72 -2.26
N ALA A 12 -8.94 4.43 -2.51
CA ALA A 12 -10.24 3.89 -2.90
C ALA A 12 -11.10 3.56 -1.67
N PHE A 13 -11.80 4.55 -1.11
CA PHE A 13 -12.74 4.34 0.00
C PHE A 13 -14.09 3.83 -0.49
N LEU A 14 -14.77 3.01 0.31
CA LEU A 14 -16.13 2.56 0.01
C LEU A 14 -17.13 3.72 0.17
N VAL A 15 -17.87 4.02 -0.89
CA VAL A 15 -18.81 5.15 -0.96
C VAL A 15 -20.25 4.69 -0.84
N THR A 16 -20.63 3.63 -1.55
CA THR A 16 -22.00 3.08 -1.50
C THR A 16 -22.00 1.59 -1.72
N THR A 17 -22.97 0.90 -1.13
CA THR A 17 -23.20 -0.53 -1.30
C THR A 17 -24.62 -0.80 -1.78
N ASN A 18 -24.79 -1.87 -2.55
CA ASN A 18 -26.09 -2.47 -2.83
C ASN A 18 -25.97 -3.99 -2.64
N PRO A 19 -26.61 -4.58 -1.62
CA PRO A 19 -27.48 -3.95 -0.61
C PRO A 19 -26.83 -2.84 0.19
N GLU A 20 -27.66 -1.90 0.65
CA GLU A 20 -27.21 -0.85 1.56
C GLU A 20 -26.73 -1.47 2.88
N ALA A 21 -25.62 -0.98 3.40
CA ALA A 21 -25.08 -1.43 4.68
C ALA A 21 -26.07 -1.14 5.82
N GLY A 22 -26.25 -2.10 6.73
CA GLY A 22 -27.26 -2.04 7.78
C GLY A 22 -28.69 -2.35 7.32
N SER A 23 -28.92 -2.56 6.03
CA SER A 23 -30.28 -2.79 5.51
C SER A 23 -30.83 -4.17 5.86
N ARG A 24 -32.16 -4.26 5.79
CA ARG A 24 -32.94 -5.48 5.98
C ARG A 24 -33.74 -5.74 4.72
N LEU A 25 -33.54 -6.90 4.12
CA LEU A 25 -34.17 -7.31 2.88
C LEU A 25 -35.10 -8.48 3.15
N SER A 26 -36.22 -8.55 2.44
CA SER A 26 -37.09 -9.72 2.50
C SER A 26 -36.49 -10.92 1.75
N VAL A 27 -35.74 -10.66 0.67
CA VAL A 27 -35.14 -11.67 -0.20
C VAL A 27 -33.70 -11.30 -0.49
N ALA A 28 -32.81 -12.30 -0.52
CA ALA A 28 -31.40 -12.09 -0.86
C ALA A 28 -31.27 -11.64 -2.33
N PRO A 29 -30.47 -10.61 -2.61
CA PRO A 29 -30.21 -10.19 -3.98
C PRO A 29 -29.25 -11.17 -4.67
N PRO A 30 -29.32 -11.32 -6.00
CA PRO A 30 -28.38 -12.15 -6.74
C PRO A 30 -26.99 -11.52 -6.87
N LEU A 31 -26.88 -10.20 -6.68
CA LEU A 31 -25.65 -9.43 -6.82
C LEU A 31 -25.41 -8.54 -5.62
N LEU A 32 -24.15 -8.49 -5.22
CA LEU A 32 -23.57 -7.50 -4.34
C LEU A 32 -22.79 -6.49 -5.18
N THR A 33 -23.01 -5.20 -4.97
CA THR A 33 -22.31 -4.12 -5.67
C THR A 33 -21.69 -3.16 -4.66
N LEU A 34 -20.38 -2.94 -4.77
CA LEU A 34 -19.63 -1.98 -3.97
C LEU A 34 -19.09 -0.89 -4.90
N ARG A 35 -19.33 0.38 -4.54
CA ARG A 35 -18.79 1.54 -5.26
C ARG A 35 -17.77 2.26 -4.41
N PHE A 36 -16.64 2.59 -5.01
CA PHE A 36 -15.51 3.25 -4.38
C PHE A 36 -15.35 4.70 -4.85
N SER A 37 -14.58 5.48 -4.10
CA SER A 37 -14.27 6.88 -4.45
C SER A 37 -13.34 6.98 -5.64
N GLU A 38 -12.40 6.04 -5.77
CA GLU A 38 -11.38 5.99 -6.81
C GLU A 38 -11.41 4.67 -7.58
N ALA A 39 -10.73 4.64 -8.73
CA ALA A 39 -10.61 3.43 -9.54
C ALA A 39 -9.85 2.34 -8.76
N VAL A 40 -10.35 1.11 -8.81
CA VAL A 40 -9.75 -0.02 -8.07
C VAL A 40 -9.03 -1.00 -8.98
N ASN A 41 -7.97 -1.62 -8.45
CA ASN A 41 -7.33 -2.75 -9.11
C ASN A 41 -8.05 -4.06 -8.73
N LEU A 42 -8.74 -4.67 -9.71
CA LEU A 42 -9.49 -5.91 -9.48
C LEU A 42 -8.57 -7.08 -9.08
N ALA A 43 -7.34 -7.14 -9.58
CA ALA A 43 -6.41 -8.23 -9.30
C ALA A 43 -5.98 -8.28 -7.82
N ASP A 44 -5.98 -7.12 -7.17
CA ASP A 44 -5.63 -6.96 -5.74
C ASP A 44 -6.88 -6.87 -4.85
N SER A 45 -8.08 -7.04 -5.43
CA SER A 45 -9.35 -6.92 -4.72
C SER A 45 -9.89 -8.29 -4.31
N ARG A 46 -10.49 -8.36 -3.13
CA ARG A 46 -11.20 -9.55 -2.64
C ARG A 46 -12.48 -9.14 -1.91
N ILE A 47 -13.55 -9.91 -2.10
CA ILE A 47 -14.78 -9.80 -1.33
C ILE A 47 -15.14 -11.20 -0.83
N SER A 48 -15.38 -11.30 0.47
CA SER A 48 -15.92 -12.50 1.10
C SER A 48 -17.19 -12.16 1.86
N VAL A 49 -18.08 -13.14 1.95
CA VAL A 49 -19.35 -13.01 2.66
C VAL A 49 -19.50 -14.17 3.62
N THR A 50 -19.77 -13.83 4.88
CA THR A 50 -20.05 -14.78 5.95
C THR A 50 -21.55 -14.81 6.21
N VAL A 51 -22.14 -16.00 6.15
CA VAL A 51 -23.55 -16.24 6.51
C VAL A 51 -23.67 -17.57 7.25
N LEU A 52 -24.41 -17.59 8.36
CA LEU A 52 -24.53 -18.77 9.25
C LEU A 52 -23.18 -19.42 9.62
N GLY A 53 -22.13 -18.61 9.77
CA GLY A 53 -20.78 -19.08 10.07
C GLY A 53 -19.99 -19.65 8.89
N GLN A 54 -20.56 -19.68 7.69
CA GLN A 54 -19.86 -20.10 6.47
C GLN A 54 -19.31 -18.90 5.70
N VAL A 55 -18.01 -18.94 5.43
CA VAL A 55 -17.30 -17.91 4.66
C VAL A 55 -17.25 -18.30 3.19
N ASN A 56 -17.72 -17.39 2.32
CA ASN A 56 -17.76 -17.59 0.88
C ASN A 56 -16.96 -16.47 0.19
N SER A 57 -15.89 -16.83 -0.52
CA SER A 57 -15.21 -15.87 -1.40
C SER A 57 -15.99 -15.73 -2.69
N LEU A 58 -16.21 -14.48 -3.12
CA LEU A 58 -17.07 -14.22 -4.28
C LEU A 58 -16.22 -13.90 -5.53
N PRO A 59 -16.57 -14.46 -6.70
CA PRO A 59 -16.00 -14.02 -7.96
C PRO A 59 -16.31 -12.53 -8.19
N LEU A 60 -15.29 -11.76 -8.58
CA LEU A 60 -15.40 -10.31 -8.74
C LEU A 60 -15.37 -9.91 -10.20
N GLU A 61 -16.19 -8.93 -10.54
CA GLU A 61 -16.21 -8.28 -11.84
C GLU A 61 -16.21 -6.76 -11.68
N LEU A 62 -15.48 -6.05 -12.53
CA LEU A 62 -15.59 -4.60 -12.61
C LEU A 62 -16.81 -4.20 -13.43
N LYS A 63 -17.46 -3.11 -13.01
CA LYS A 63 -18.55 -2.49 -13.77
C LYS A 63 -18.26 -1.03 -14.07
N GLY A 64 -18.37 -0.64 -15.33
CA GLY A 64 -18.24 0.76 -15.75
C GLY A 64 -16.84 1.33 -15.48
N PRO A 65 -16.70 2.60 -15.03
CA PRO A 65 -15.41 3.26 -14.89
C PRO A 65 -14.65 2.77 -13.66
N ARG A 66 -14.25 1.48 -13.60
CA ARG A 66 -13.38 0.81 -12.59
C ARG A 66 -13.56 1.16 -11.10
N VAL A 67 -14.58 1.90 -10.71
CA VAL A 67 -14.90 2.33 -9.34
C VAL A 67 -15.96 1.43 -8.72
N THR A 68 -16.43 0.41 -9.44
CA THR A 68 -17.53 -0.46 -9.00
C THR A 68 -17.12 -1.91 -9.16
N ILE A 69 -17.12 -2.64 -8.05
CA ILE A 69 -16.97 -4.10 -8.02
C ILE A 69 -18.36 -4.72 -7.86
N ARG A 70 -18.62 -5.73 -8.67
CA ARG A 70 -19.77 -6.62 -8.56
C ARG A 70 -19.30 -7.99 -8.13
N ALA A 71 -20.07 -8.61 -7.26
CA ALA A 71 -19.85 -9.96 -6.80
C ALA A 71 -21.17 -10.73 -6.88
N ASN A 72 -21.13 -11.92 -7.49
CA ASN A 72 -22.29 -12.80 -7.54
C ASN A 72 -22.52 -13.40 -6.16
N LEU A 73 -23.72 -13.23 -5.63
CA LEU A 73 -24.06 -13.69 -4.30
C LEU A 73 -24.89 -14.99 -4.44
N PRO A 74 -24.34 -16.15 -4.04
CA PRO A 74 -25.07 -17.43 -4.12
C PRO A 74 -26.16 -17.55 -3.03
N ALA A 75 -26.37 -16.49 -2.24
CA ALA A 75 -27.22 -16.45 -1.06
C ALA A 75 -28.70 -16.73 -1.36
N THR A 76 -29.18 -17.89 -0.91
CA THR A 76 -30.61 -18.23 -0.84
C THR A 76 -31.14 -18.29 0.59
N GLU A 77 -30.26 -18.16 1.58
CA GLU A 77 -30.59 -18.37 3.00
C GLU A 77 -31.07 -17.08 3.68
N SER A 78 -31.88 -17.23 4.73
CA SER A 78 -32.21 -16.11 5.63
C SER A 78 -31.14 -16.02 6.72
N GLY A 79 -30.64 -14.82 7.00
CA GLY A 79 -29.52 -14.64 7.91
C GLY A 79 -28.95 -13.22 7.90
N ILE A 80 -27.98 -12.98 8.78
CA ILE A 80 -27.11 -11.80 8.70
C ILE A 80 -25.95 -12.16 7.78
N TYR A 81 -25.76 -11.33 6.77
CA TYR A 81 -24.67 -11.41 5.80
C TYR A 81 -23.61 -10.40 6.21
N GLU A 82 -22.45 -10.88 6.64
CA GLU A 82 -21.29 -10.05 6.92
C GLU A 82 -20.38 -10.03 5.70
N VAL A 83 -20.24 -8.85 5.09
CA VAL A 83 -19.41 -8.64 3.90
C VAL A 83 -18.08 -8.08 4.35
N ASN A 84 -17.01 -8.76 4.01
CA ASN A 84 -15.64 -8.29 4.17
C ASN A 84 -15.06 -7.99 2.79
N TRP A 85 -14.39 -6.84 2.65
CA TRP A 85 -13.79 -6.44 1.39
C TRP A 85 -12.38 -5.89 1.61
N GLN A 86 -11.54 -6.10 0.61
CA GLN A 86 -10.26 -5.43 0.45
C GLN A 86 -10.14 -4.99 -1.01
N THR A 87 -9.57 -3.82 -1.23
CA THR A 87 -9.22 -3.36 -2.56
C THR A 87 -7.96 -2.48 -2.52
N SER A 88 -7.32 -2.30 -3.68
CA SER A 88 -6.27 -1.29 -3.85
C SER A 88 -6.72 -0.25 -4.88
N SER A 89 -6.32 1.00 -4.66
CA SER A 89 -6.50 2.04 -5.68
C SER A 89 -5.58 1.79 -6.88
N SER A 90 -6.10 2.05 -8.08
CA SER A 90 -5.29 2.02 -9.31
C SER A 90 -4.33 3.20 -9.40
N ASP A 91 -4.58 4.29 -8.66
CA ASP A 91 -3.83 5.54 -8.79
C ASP A 91 -2.64 5.62 -7.83
N ASP A 92 -2.80 5.19 -6.57
CA ASP A 92 -1.73 5.20 -5.57
C ASP A 92 -1.31 3.81 -5.07
N GLY A 93 -2.01 2.75 -5.46
CA GLY A 93 -1.70 1.38 -5.03
C GLY A 93 -1.97 1.08 -3.56
N HIS A 94 -2.51 2.03 -2.78
CA HIS A 94 -2.79 1.80 -1.37
C HIS A 94 -3.97 0.84 -1.20
N VAL A 95 -3.76 -0.13 -0.31
CA VAL A 95 -4.78 -1.09 0.09
C VAL A 95 -5.69 -0.45 1.15
N THR A 96 -6.99 -0.63 0.96
CA THR A 96 -8.03 -0.34 1.96
C THR A 96 -8.87 -1.57 2.19
N GLU A 97 -9.34 -1.74 3.42
CA GLU A 97 -10.14 -2.87 3.86
C GLU A 97 -11.36 -2.38 4.63
N GLY A 98 -12.38 -3.19 4.68
CA GLY A 98 -13.55 -2.86 5.47
C GLY A 98 -14.54 -4.00 5.57
N ASN A 99 -15.56 -3.76 6.37
CA ASN A 99 -16.69 -4.65 6.49
C ASN A 99 -17.99 -3.88 6.64
N PHE A 100 -19.07 -4.57 6.36
CA PHE A 100 -20.43 -4.13 6.68
C PHE A 100 -21.34 -5.35 6.73
N ALA A 101 -22.54 -5.20 7.25
CA ALA A 101 -23.52 -6.27 7.24
C ALA A 101 -24.87 -5.83 6.65
N PHE A 102 -25.65 -6.79 6.18
CA PHE A 102 -27.08 -6.63 5.88
C PHE A 102 -27.82 -7.90 6.31
N ALA A 103 -29.12 -7.82 6.53
CA ALA A 103 -29.93 -8.98 6.90
C ALA A 103 -30.90 -9.37 5.77
N VAL A 104 -31.13 -10.66 5.63
CA VAL A 104 -32.15 -11.23 4.73
C VAL A 104 -33.14 -12.04 5.56
N GLY A 105 -34.43 -11.81 5.31
CA GLY A 105 -35.53 -12.49 6.00
C GLY A 105 -35.83 -11.90 7.38
N SER A 106 -36.56 -12.67 8.20
CA SER A 106 -37.06 -12.24 9.51
C SER A 106 -36.06 -12.44 10.63
N VAL A 107 -34.86 -11.84 10.50
CA VAL A 107 -33.79 -11.98 11.50
C VAL A 107 -33.82 -10.79 12.46
N THR A 108 -33.73 -11.02 13.78
CA THR A 108 -33.75 -9.95 14.79
C THR A 108 -32.35 -9.73 15.37
N GLY A 109 -31.92 -8.48 15.59
CA GLY A 109 -30.58 -8.15 16.10
C GLY A 109 -30.00 -6.84 15.52
N SER A 110 -28.89 -6.35 16.08
CA SER A 110 -28.17 -5.20 15.53
C SER A 110 -27.38 -5.61 14.28
N ILE A 111 -27.41 -4.80 13.23
CA ILE A 111 -26.65 -5.03 11.99
C ILE A 111 -25.52 -3.99 11.94
N PRO A 112 -24.25 -4.40 11.92
CA PRO A 112 -23.13 -3.50 11.74
C PRO A 112 -23.24 -2.65 10.45
N GLY A 113 -22.96 -1.36 10.57
CA GLY A 113 -22.80 -0.44 9.42
C GLY A 113 -21.46 -0.62 8.71
N VAL A 114 -21.08 0.36 7.90
CA VAL A 114 -19.77 0.33 7.21
C VAL A 114 -18.64 0.69 8.16
N ALA A 115 -17.62 -0.16 8.23
CA ALA A 115 -16.31 0.16 8.78
C ALA A 115 -15.26 0.09 7.67
N THR A 116 -14.39 1.09 7.59
CA THR A 116 -13.27 1.13 6.63
C THR A 116 -11.98 1.47 7.38
N HIS A 117 -10.90 0.81 7.02
CA HIS A 117 -9.59 0.92 7.66
C HIS A 117 -8.47 0.60 6.67
N SER A 118 -7.29 1.17 6.89
CA SER A 118 -6.09 0.81 6.14
C SER A 118 -5.34 -0.31 6.88
N PRO A 119 -4.81 -1.31 6.16
CA PRO A 119 -3.97 -2.34 6.77
C PRO A 119 -2.74 -1.71 7.45
N ALA A 120 -2.25 -2.36 8.49
CA ALA A 120 -0.99 -1.98 9.10
C ALA A 120 0.17 -2.15 8.10
N PRO A 121 1.13 -1.20 8.05
CA PRO A 121 2.25 -1.30 7.14
C PRO A 121 3.17 -2.46 7.53
N ASN A 122 3.75 -3.13 6.53
CA ASN A 122 4.77 -4.15 6.75
C ASN A 122 6.08 -3.49 7.20
N THR A 123 6.42 -3.65 8.48
CA THR A 123 7.59 -3.01 9.09
C THR A 123 8.92 -3.46 8.48
N VAL A 124 9.03 -4.71 8.02
CA VAL A 124 10.22 -5.23 7.34
C VAL A 124 10.40 -4.55 5.99
N LEU A 125 9.33 -4.46 5.21
CA LEU A 125 9.37 -3.78 3.91
C LEU A 125 9.71 -2.29 4.08
N VAL A 126 9.11 -1.63 5.07
CA VAL A 126 9.42 -0.23 5.40
C VAL A 126 10.91 -0.09 5.71
N ALA A 127 11.45 -0.91 6.60
CA ALA A 127 12.88 -0.88 6.95
C ALA A 127 13.78 -1.16 5.75
N ALA A 128 13.44 -2.14 4.91
CA ALA A 128 14.17 -2.46 3.69
C ALA A 128 14.19 -1.27 2.70
N ASN A 129 13.06 -0.57 2.56
CA ASN A 129 12.96 0.58 1.68
C ASN A 129 13.83 1.75 2.19
N TRP A 130 13.81 2.00 3.51
CA TRP A 130 14.73 2.97 4.13
C TRP A 130 16.19 2.61 3.90
N LEU A 131 16.56 1.34 4.11
CA LEU A 131 17.92 0.87 3.87
C LEU A 131 18.34 1.08 2.41
N PHE A 132 17.45 0.77 1.47
CA PHE A 132 17.66 1.00 0.04
C PHE A 132 17.90 2.48 -0.27
N PHE A 133 17.06 3.38 0.23
CA PHE A 133 17.21 4.82 -0.02
C PHE A 133 18.46 5.41 0.64
N VAL A 134 18.80 4.97 1.86
CA VAL A 134 20.04 5.38 2.52
C VAL A 134 21.26 4.89 1.72
N GLY A 135 21.24 3.64 1.27
CA GLY A 135 22.29 3.09 0.41
C GLY A 135 22.45 3.87 -0.91
N LEU A 136 21.33 4.17 -1.57
CA LEU A 136 21.31 4.97 -2.80
C LEU A 136 21.88 6.38 -2.57
N ALA A 137 21.48 7.05 -1.48
CA ALA A 137 21.97 8.38 -1.13
C ALA A 137 23.47 8.38 -0.85
N LEU A 138 23.99 7.38 -0.14
CA LEU A 138 25.42 7.22 0.12
C LEU A 138 26.21 6.94 -1.16
N ALA A 139 25.69 6.07 -2.04
CA ALA A 139 26.33 5.78 -3.32
C ALA A 139 26.39 7.01 -4.24
N ALA A 140 25.28 7.74 -4.35
CA ALA A 140 25.21 8.97 -5.13
C ALA A 140 26.13 10.05 -4.55
N GLY A 141 26.11 10.26 -3.23
CA GLY A 141 26.99 11.21 -2.54
C GLY A 141 28.47 10.85 -2.67
N GLY A 142 28.81 9.57 -2.57
CA GLY A 142 30.17 9.07 -2.78
C GLY A 142 30.66 9.28 -4.21
N LEU A 143 29.82 9.03 -5.21
CA LEU A 143 30.13 9.27 -6.62
C LEU A 143 30.38 10.76 -6.89
N VAL A 144 29.51 11.64 -6.37
CA VAL A 144 29.70 13.10 -6.48
C VAL A 144 31.03 13.49 -5.84
N THR A 145 31.30 13.03 -4.62
CA THR A 145 32.56 13.34 -3.93
C THR A 145 33.79 12.88 -4.73
N ALA A 146 33.75 11.68 -5.31
CA ALA A 146 34.84 11.13 -6.12
C ALA A 146 35.07 11.87 -7.46
N LEU A 147 34.07 12.58 -7.98
CA LEU A 147 34.17 13.40 -9.19
C LEU A 147 34.68 14.83 -8.90
N PHE A 148 34.44 15.36 -7.70
CA PHE A 148 34.77 16.74 -7.33
C PHE A 148 35.97 16.90 -6.40
N VAL A 149 36.42 15.84 -5.72
CA VAL A 149 37.69 15.85 -5.00
C VAL A 149 38.83 15.64 -5.99
N ASP A 150 39.66 16.67 -6.13
CA ASP A 150 40.82 16.69 -7.01
C ASP A 150 41.77 15.52 -6.68
N ARG A 151 42.18 14.76 -7.69
CA ARG A 151 43.06 13.58 -7.53
C ARG A 151 44.51 13.95 -7.26
N SER A 152 44.77 15.23 -7.01
CA SER A 152 46.08 15.86 -6.96
C SER A 152 46.70 15.85 -5.56
N VAL A 153 46.55 14.78 -4.80
CA VAL A 153 47.52 14.48 -3.73
C VAL A 153 48.68 13.73 -4.39
N ALA A 154 49.61 14.49 -4.97
CA ALA A 154 50.89 13.94 -5.38
C ALA A 154 51.57 13.28 -4.16
N PRO A 155 52.14 12.07 -4.30
CA PRO A 155 52.86 11.44 -3.20
C PRO A 155 53.95 12.39 -2.73
N GLN A 156 53.92 12.81 -1.46
CA GLN A 156 55.06 13.49 -0.84
C GLN A 156 56.21 12.48 -0.82
N SER A 157 57.11 12.59 -1.81
CA SER A 157 58.35 11.84 -1.78
C SER A 157 59.15 12.33 -0.57
N THR A 158 59.14 11.58 0.52
CA THR A 158 60.05 11.79 1.65
C THR A 158 61.47 11.62 1.13
N VAL A 159 62.16 12.73 0.87
CA VAL A 159 63.58 12.70 0.53
C VAL A 159 64.36 12.45 1.83
N ILE A 160 64.74 11.20 2.08
CA ILE A 160 65.69 10.86 3.15
C ILE A 160 67.07 11.32 2.70
N ARG A 161 67.57 12.44 3.23
CA ARG A 161 68.98 12.85 3.06
C ARG A 161 69.85 12.04 4.01
N VAL A 162 70.51 11.01 3.49
CA VAL A 162 71.58 10.31 4.23
C VAL A 162 72.84 11.17 4.18
N ALA A 163 73.18 11.79 5.30
CA ALA A 163 74.47 12.46 5.47
C ALA A 163 75.54 11.40 5.78
N TYR A 164 76.48 11.17 4.86
CA TYR A 164 77.64 10.32 5.15
C TYR A 164 78.78 11.19 5.73
N TRP A 165 79.26 10.80 6.90
CA TRP A 165 80.39 11.43 7.58
C TRP A 165 81.71 11.07 6.86
N ARG A 166 82.47 12.08 6.41
CA ARG A 166 83.82 11.90 5.87
C ARG A 166 84.85 12.31 6.92
N PRO A 167 85.69 11.39 7.45
CA PRO A 167 86.83 11.79 8.26
C PRO A 167 87.91 12.45 7.40
N SER A 168 88.45 13.56 7.88
CA SER A 168 89.65 14.19 7.32
C SER A 168 90.89 13.43 7.77
N VAL A 169 91.72 13.01 6.81
CA VAL A 169 93.06 12.44 7.10
C VAL A 169 94.05 13.60 7.28
N PRO A 170 94.80 13.67 8.40
CA PRO A 170 95.88 14.64 8.55
C PRO A 170 97.10 14.26 7.72
N ARG A 171 97.82 15.26 7.21
CA ARG A 171 99.07 15.13 6.44
C ARG A 171 100.27 14.90 7.35
#